data_AF-A0A482WNF5-F1
#
_entry.id   AF-A0A482WNF5-F1
#
_cell.length_a   1.000
_cell.length_b   1.000
_cell.length_c   1.000
_cell.angle_alpha   90.00
_cell.angle_beta   90.00
_cell.angle_gamma   90.00
#
_symmetry.space_group_name_H-M   'P 1'
#
loop_
_entity.id
_entity.type
_entity.pdbx_description
1 polymer ?
#
loop_
_entity_poly.entity_id
_entity_poly.type
_entity_poly.pdbx_seq_one_letter_code
_entity_poly.pdbx_strand_id
1 'polypeptide(L)'
;MIIHEYVCLPPFPSSSPANITKRQAGCLIDAECEQNEWCANNRCELVCDSNMDCESWSRDGYCHAQSQTGVCRFHSALAFNPVTGESELRHGGKSKGTYCEKTHQCAPHLYCHTNNKCKDPCSYVKCTSSGLKGVVVSRKTQSVQASDKYRCTVKNYVLSCI
;
A
#
# COMPACT_ATOMS: atom_id res chain seq x y z
N MET A 1 -51.67 44.81 -15.84
CA MET A 1 -51.93 44.07 -14.60
C MET A 1 -51.05 42.84 -14.63
N ILE A 2 -49.93 42.88 -13.91
CA ILE A 2 -48.95 41.80 -13.79
C ILE A 2 -49.28 41.09 -12.49
N ILE A 3 -49.50 39.76 -12.53
CA ILE A 3 -49.19 38.88 -11.40
C ILE A 3 -48.62 37.58 -11.96
N HIS A 4 -47.44 37.23 -11.43
CA HIS A 4 -46.59 36.09 -11.73
C HIS A 4 -47.30 34.73 -11.59
N GLU A 5 -47.09 33.85 -12.57
CA GLU A 5 -47.33 32.41 -12.40
C GLU A 5 -46.13 31.77 -11.68
N TYR A 6 -46.37 31.32 -10.45
CA TYR A 6 -45.45 30.45 -9.72
C TYR A 6 -45.70 28.99 -10.14
N VAL A 7 -44.93 28.51 -11.12
CA VAL A 7 -44.77 27.08 -11.38
C VAL A 7 -43.45 26.65 -10.73
N CYS A 8 -43.54 26.08 -9.53
CA CYS A 8 -42.41 25.37 -8.92
C CYS A 8 -42.14 24.10 -9.72
N LEU A 9 -41.15 24.17 -10.62
CA LEU A 9 -40.46 23.01 -11.17
C LEU A 9 -39.81 22.21 -10.01
N PRO A 10 -39.92 20.88 -9.96
CA PRO A 10 -39.14 20.10 -9.03
C PRO A 10 -37.65 20.25 -9.36
N PRO A 11 -36.75 20.37 -8.36
CA PRO A 11 -35.33 20.41 -8.62
C PRO A 11 -34.90 19.05 -9.18
N PHE A 12 -34.12 19.09 -10.25
CA PHE A 12 -33.33 17.97 -10.74
C PHE A 12 -32.70 17.19 -9.57
N PRO A 13 -32.83 15.86 -9.49
CA PRO A 13 -31.84 15.07 -8.79
C PRO A 13 -30.64 14.91 -9.72
N SER A 14 -29.81 15.94 -9.82
CA SER A 14 -28.42 15.78 -10.20
C SER A 14 -27.65 15.29 -8.98
N SER A 15 -27.86 14.02 -8.64
CA SER A 15 -27.04 13.28 -7.69
C SER A 15 -27.01 11.84 -8.18
N SER A 16 -25.87 11.46 -8.74
CA SER A 16 -25.47 10.06 -8.92
C SER A 16 -25.94 9.24 -7.72
N PRO A 17 -26.43 8.00 -7.90
CA PRO A 17 -26.79 7.15 -6.78
C PRO A 17 -25.60 7.12 -5.82
N ALA A 18 -25.81 7.75 -4.67
CA ALA A 18 -24.82 7.89 -3.64
C ALA A 18 -24.37 6.50 -3.23
N ASN A 19 -23.05 6.36 -3.30
CA ASN A 19 -22.18 5.26 -2.94
C ASN A 19 -22.37 4.80 -1.47
N ILE A 20 -23.57 4.34 -1.12
CA ILE A 20 -23.98 4.01 0.26
C ILE A 20 -24.30 2.50 0.41
N THR A 21 -24.49 1.74 -0.67
CA THR A 21 -24.93 0.34 -0.57
C THR A 21 -23.82 -0.71 -0.63
N LYS A 22 -22.61 -0.40 -1.11
CA LYS A 22 -21.54 -1.41 -1.25
C LYS A 22 -20.78 -1.69 0.06
N ARG A 23 -20.67 -0.71 0.96
CA ARG A 23 -19.96 -0.89 2.24
C ARG A 23 -20.69 -1.75 3.28
N GLN A 24 -21.98 -2.07 3.05
CA GLN A 24 -22.79 -2.91 3.95
C GLN A 24 -23.05 -4.32 3.40
N ALA A 25 -22.87 -4.54 2.10
CA ALA A 25 -22.81 -5.89 1.55
C ALA A 25 -21.43 -6.46 1.90
N GLY A 26 -21.37 -7.55 2.66
CA GLY A 26 -20.12 -8.26 2.86
C GLY A 26 -19.53 -8.70 1.52
N CYS A 27 -18.23 -8.93 1.48
CA CYS A 27 -17.55 -9.41 0.29
C CYS A 27 -17.24 -10.91 0.40
N LEU A 28 -17.09 -11.58 -0.74
CA LEU A 28 -16.58 -12.95 -0.86
C LEU A 28 -15.21 -12.98 -1.56
N ILE A 29 -14.95 -12.03 -2.46
CA ILE A 29 -13.73 -11.93 -3.27
C ILE A 29 -13.27 -10.48 -3.39
N ASP A 30 -11.97 -10.28 -3.63
CA ASP A 30 -11.37 -8.93 -3.75
C ASP A 30 -12.05 -8.09 -4.85
N ALA A 31 -12.49 -8.72 -5.95
CA ALA A 31 -13.13 -8.03 -7.08
C ALA A 31 -14.46 -7.32 -6.71
N GLU A 32 -15.05 -7.64 -5.56
CA GLU A 32 -16.24 -6.97 -5.05
C GLU A 32 -15.90 -5.65 -4.34
N CYS A 33 -14.64 -5.48 -3.93
CA CYS A 33 -14.10 -4.32 -3.23
C CYS A 33 -13.47 -3.28 -4.19
N GLU A 34 -13.19 -2.08 -3.66
CA GLU A 34 -12.51 -1.03 -4.42
C GLU A 34 -11.05 -1.39 -4.74
N GLN A 35 -10.41 -0.60 -5.63
CA GLN A 35 -9.06 -0.88 -6.14
C GLN A 35 -7.97 -1.00 -5.06
N ASN A 36 -8.14 -0.31 -3.93
CA ASN A 36 -7.20 -0.27 -2.80
C ASN A 36 -7.68 -1.09 -1.58
N GLU A 37 -8.77 -1.83 -1.77
CA GLU A 37 -9.38 -2.66 -0.74
C GLU A 37 -9.24 -4.13 -1.14
N TRP A 38 -9.23 -5.00 -0.14
CA TRP A 38 -9.30 -6.45 -0.33
C TRP A 38 -10.47 -7.03 0.46
N CYS A 39 -10.84 -8.26 0.14
CA CYS A 39 -11.85 -8.94 0.91
C CYS A 39 -11.23 -9.71 2.08
N ALA A 40 -11.41 -9.19 3.29
CA ALA A 40 -10.95 -9.82 4.52
C ALA A 40 -12.12 -9.95 5.51
N ASN A 41 -12.31 -11.14 6.09
CA ASN A 41 -13.37 -11.40 7.07
C ASN A 41 -14.78 -10.98 6.59
N ASN A 42 -15.07 -11.25 5.31
CA ASN A 42 -16.29 -10.83 4.62
C ASN A 42 -16.53 -9.31 4.60
N ARG A 43 -15.47 -8.50 4.68
CA ARG A 43 -15.52 -7.04 4.61
C ARG A 43 -14.44 -6.51 3.67
N CYS A 44 -14.78 -5.46 2.94
CA CYS A 44 -13.79 -4.70 2.19
C CYS A 44 -12.98 -3.86 3.17
N GLU A 45 -11.71 -4.22 3.33
CA GLU A 45 -10.77 -3.52 4.20
C GLU A 45 -9.70 -2.85 3.35
N LEU A 46 -9.26 -1.66 3.76
CA LEU A 46 -8.12 -0.99 3.12
C LEU A 46 -6.86 -1.81 3.36
N VAL A 47 -6.17 -2.15 2.27
CA VAL A 47 -5.00 -3.03 2.28
C VAL A 47 -3.87 -2.50 3.19
N CYS A 48 -3.66 -1.19 3.19
CA CYS A 48 -2.61 -0.55 3.97
C CYS A 48 -2.98 -0.25 5.42
N ASP A 49 -4.27 -0.20 5.74
CA ASP A 49 -4.73 0.07 7.10
C ASP A 49 -4.89 -1.21 7.92
N SER A 50 -5.06 -2.36 7.25
CA SER A 50 -5.55 -3.56 7.91
C SER A 50 -4.46 -4.45 8.52
N ASN A 51 -3.24 -4.54 7.98
CA ASN A 51 -2.17 -5.39 8.57
C ASN A 51 -0.73 -5.09 8.07
N MET A 52 -0.54 -4.14 7.16
CA MET A 52 0.77 -3.85 6.57
C MET A 52 1.59 -2.92 7.44
N ASP A 53 2.74 -3.41 7.92
CA ASP A 53 3.64 -2.64 8.75
C ASP A 53 4.93 -2.36 7.97
N CYS A 54 4.96 -1.25 7.23
CA CYS A 54 6.14 -0.81 6.47
C CYS A 54 6.99 0.22 7.24
N GLU A 55 6.42 0.85 8.27
CA GLU A 55 7.00 2.00 8.97
C GLU A 55 7.76 1.60 10.25
N SER A 56 7.43 0.48 10.90
CA SER A 56 8.09 0.12 12.18
C SER A 56 9.55 -0.32 12.03
N TRP A 57 9.98 -0.73 10.84
CA TRP A 57 11.31 -1.28 10.56
C TRP A 57 12.10 -0.47 9.50
N SER A 58 11.50 0.57 8.95
CA SER A 58 12.09 1.46 7.95
C SER A 58 11.82 2.92 8.27
N ARG A 59 12.77 3.82 7.97
CA ARG A 59 12.58 5.28 8.18
C ARG A 59 11.74 5.95 7.11
N ASP A 60 11.78 5.42 5.90
CA ASP A 60 11.13 5.99 4.72
C ASP A 60 10.23 4.98 4.02
N GLY A 61 9.97 3.85 4.68
CA GLY A 61 9.06 2.82 4.20
C GLY A 61 7.62 3.28 4.34
N TYR A 62 6.78 2.98 3.35
CA TYR A 62 5.35 3.25 3.41
C TYR A 62 4.59 2.13 2.69
N CYS A 63 3.34 1.92 3.07
CA CYS A 63 2.48 0.96 2.38
C CYS A 63 1.86 1.60 1.13
N HIS A 64 1.82 0.84 0.04
CA HIS A 64 1.12 1.19 -1.17
C HIS A 64 0.21 0.03 -1.59
N ALA A 65 -1.07 0.32 -1.82
CA ALA A 65 -2.00 -0.64 -2.39
C ALA A 65 -1.72 -0.78 -3.90
N GLN A 66 -1.44 -1.99 -4.36
CA GLN A 66 -1.19 -2.31 -5.75
C GLN A 66 -2.03 -3.53 -6.15
N SER A 67 -3.07 -3.31 -6.95
CA SER A 67 -4.00 -4.36 -7.40
C SER A 67 -4.54 -5.19 -6.23
N GLN A 68 -5.17 -4.52 -5.26
CA GLN A 68 -5.77 -5.17 -4.07
C GLN A 68 -4.78 -5.99 -3.24
N THR A 69 -3.48 -5.67 -3.35
CA THR A 69 -2.39 -6.29 -2.59
C THR A 69 -1.51 -5.21 -1.98
N GLY A 70 -1.04 -5.43 -0.75
CA GLY A 70 -0.21 -4.47 -0.03
C GLY A 70 1.25 -4.70 -0.37
N VAL A 71 1.95 -3.64 -0.76
CA VAL A 71 3.40 -3.67 -0.92
C VAL A 71 4.06 -2.56 -0.10
N CYS A 72 5.24 -2.83 0.44
CA CYS A 72 6.06 -1.79 1.05
C CYS A 72 6.94 -1.14 -0.02
N ARG A 73 6.93 0.18 -0.07
CA ARG A 73 7.80 1.01 -0.92
C ARG A 73 8.59 1.98 -0.06
N PHE A 74 9.55 2.68 -0.66
CA PHE A 74 10.40 3.63 0.05
C PHE A 74 10.30 5.01 -0.59
N HIS A 75 9.95 6.03 0.20
CA HIS A 75 9.80 7.40 -0.30
C HIS A 75 11.06 7.91 -1.00
N SER A 76 12.24 7.60 -0.45
CA SER A 76 13.47 8.10 -1.05
C SER A 76 13.85 7.40 -2.35
N ALA A 77 13.22 6.27 -2.69
CA ALA A 77 13.42 5.56 -3.96
C ALA A 77 12.65 6.18 -5.14
N LEU A 78 11.67 7.04 -4.85
CA LEU A 78 10.84 7.68 -5.86
C LEU A 78 11.24 9.15 -6.04
N ALA A 79 11.37 9.57 -7.30
CA ALA A 79 11.44 10.96 -7.69
C ALA A 79 10.12 11.34 -8.36
N PHE A 80 9.44 12.36 -7.82
CA PHE A 80 8.25 12.91 -8.46
C PHE A 80 8.66 13.99 -9.46
N ASN A 81 8.17 13.87 -10.69
CA ASN A 81 8.29 14.91 -11.70
C ASN A 81 7.03 15.78 -11.69
N PRO A 82 7.10 17.04 -11.22
CA PRO A 82 5.92 17.90 -11.13
C PRO A 82 5.40 18.35 -12.50
N VAL A 83 6.20 18.23 -13.56
CA VAL A 83 5.83 18.65 -14.92
C VAL A 83 4.97 17.58 -15.60
N THR A 84 5.39 16.31 -15.50
CA THR A 84 4.65 15.19 -16.11
C THR A 84 3.63 14.58 -15.17
N GLY A 85 3.75 14.82 -13.85
CA GLY A 85 2.97 14.14 -12.82
C GLY A 85 3.42 12.69 -12.61
N GLU A 86 4.50 12.26 -13.23
CA GLU A 86 4.99 10.89 -13.17
C GLU A 86 6.00 10.69 -12.03
N SER A 87 6.06 9.46 -11.52
CA SER A 87 7.04 9.06 -10.53
C SER A 87 8.05 8.10 -11.14
N GLU A 88 9.33 8.42 -11.03
CA GLU A 88 10.43 7.59 -11.53
C GLU A 88 11.23 6.97 -10.39
N LEU A 89 11.74 5.75 -10.62
CA LEU A 89 12.59 5.05 -9.67
C LEU A 89 14.04 5.51 -9.79
N ARG A 90 14.60 5.96 -8.67
CA ARG A 90 16.03 6.26 -8.55
C ARG A 90 16.79 4.99 -8.18
N HIS A 91 17.78 4.64 -8.99
CA HIS A 91 18.56 3.42 -8.80
C HIS A 91 19.94 3.73 -8.23
N GLY A 92 20.28 3.05 -7.14
CA GLY A 92 21.57 3.10 -6.49
C GLY A 92 22.39 1.84 -6.74
N GLY A 93 23.69 1.92 -6.44
CA GLY A 93 24.65 0.83 -6.62
C GLY A 93 25.33 0.36 -5.33
N LYS A 94 25.02 0.96 -4.16
CA LYS A 94 25.70 0.60 -2.92
C LYS A 94 25.32 -0.80 -2.45
N SER A 95 26.34 -1.59 -2.13
CA SER A 95 26.21 -3.00 -1.71
C SER A 95 25.79 -3.14 -0.24
N LYS A 96 25.38 -4.34 0.15
CA LYS A 96 24.96 -4.66 1.52
C LYS A 96 26.06 -4.31 2.53
N GLY A 97 25.67 -3.66 3.63
CA GLY A 97 26.57 -3.27 4.73
C GLY A 97 27.27 -1.93 4.56
N THR A 98 27.24 -1.34 3.37
CA THR A 98 27.85 -0.02 3.10
C THR A 98 27.00 1.12 3.66
N TYR A 99 27.63 2.27 3.92
CA TYR A 99 26.96 3.44 4.49
C TYR A 99 26.02 4.10 3.48
N CYS A 100 24.84 4.48 3.94
CA CYS A 100 23.82 5.16 3.15
C CYS A 100 23.10 6.23 3.97
N GLU A 101 22.53 7.19 3.26
CA GLU A 101 21.62 8.18 3.84
C GLU A 101 20.18 7.97 3.38
N LYS A 102 20.01 7.46 2.16
CA LYS A 102 18.71 7.28 1.49
C LYS A 102 18.67 5.94 0.77
N THR A 103 17.48 5.35 0.67
CA THR A 103 17.26 4.02 0.08
C THR A 103 17.67 3.96 -1.39
N HIS A 104 17.43 5.01 -2.19
CA HIS A 104 17.89 5.04 -3.59
C HIS A 104 19.42 5.01 -3.77
N GLN A 105 20.22 5.13 -2.71
CA GLN A 105 21.67 4.97 -2.84
C GLN A 105 22.07 3.49 -2.85
N CYS A 106 21.25 2.62 -2.25
CA CYS A 106 21.46 1.18 -2.16
C CYS A 106 21.06 0.46 -3.45
N ALA A 107 21.59 -0.73 -3.67
CA ALA A 107 21.16 -1.59 -4.77
C ALA A 107 19.64 -1.85 -4.73
N PRO A 108 18.96 -2.13 -5.86
CA PRO A 108 17.49 -2.18 -5.96
C PRO A 108 16.78 -3.25 -5.10
N HIS A 109 17.52 -4.16 -4.49
CA HIS A 109 17.02 -5.19 -3.58
C HIS A 109 17.32 -4.87 -2.10
N LEU A 110 17.86 -3.68 -1.82
CA LEU A 110 18.28 -3.23 -0.50
C LEU A 110 17.59 -1.91 -0.13
N TYR A 111 17.55 -1.60 1.17
CA TYR A 111 17.10 -0.31 1.68
C TYR A 111 18.10 0.29 2.66
N CYS A 112 17.97 1.60 2.91
CA CYS A 112 18.80 2.26 3.91
C CYS A 112 18.18 2.11 5.31
N HIS A 113 18.76 1.23 6.11
CA HIS A 113 18.27 0.96 7.46
C HIS A 113 18.56 2.11 8.43
N THR A 114 17.87 2.14 9.58
CA THR A 114 18.03 3.15 10.64
C THR A 114 19.47 3.28 11.18
N ASN A 115 20.33 2.28 11.01
CA ASN A 115 21.75 2.37 11.35
C ASN A 115 22.63 2.89 10.19
N ASN A 116 22.01 3.56 9.20
CA ASN A 116 22.66 4.15 8.02
C ASN A 116 23.48 3.14 7.21
N LYS A 117 23.02 1.89 7.12
CA LYS A 117 23.64 0.85 6.28
C LYS A 117 22.65 0.25 5.31
N CYS A 118 23.09 -0.05 4.10
CA CYS A 118 22.30 -0.80 3.12
C CYS A 118 22.05 -2.21 3.64
N LYS A 119 20.78 -2.58 3.81
CA LYS A 119 20.36 -3.87 4.37
C LYS A 119 19.31 -4.52 3.49
N ASP A 120 19.21 -5.83 3.63
CA ASP A 120 18.13 -6.60 3.05
C ASP A 120 16.90 -6.48 3.98
N PRO A 121 15.79 -5.89 3.51
CA PRO A 121 14.60 -5.73 4.33
C PRO A 121 13.93 -7.05 4.72
N CYS A 122 14.08 -8.13 3.92
CA CYS A 122 13.54 -9.46 4.26
C CYS A 122 14.20 -10.10 5.49
N SER A 123 15.34 -9.56 5.94
CA SER A 123 15.96 -9.93 7.21
C SER A 123 15.23 -9.35 8.43
N TYR A 124 14.35 -8.35 8.24
CA TYR A 124 13.66 -7.63 9.32
C TYR A 124 12.14 -7.81 9.30
N VAL A 125 11.59 -8.23 8.17
CA VAL A 125 10.17 -8.56 8.02
C VAL A 125 9.92 -10.05 7.87
N LYS A 126 8.70 -10.47 8.14
CA LYS A 126 8.17 -11.80 7.82
C LYS A 126 6.87 -11.64 7.04
N CYS A 127 6.55 -12.64 6.25
CA CYS A 127 5.27 -12.72 5.56
C CYS A 127 4.29 -13.51 6.41
N THR A 128 3.06 -13.01 6.50
CA THR A 128 1.94 -13.65 7.17
C THR A 128 0.82 -13.86 6.17
N SER A 129 -0.21 -14.61 6.56
CA SER A 129 -1.39 -14.81 5.70
C SER A 129 -2.56 -14.01 6.26
N SER A 130 -3.15 -13.15 5.43
CA SER A 130 -4.48 -12.59 5.68
C SER A 130 -5.39 -13.11 4.56
N GLY A 131 -6.19 -14.12 4.85
CA GLY A 131 -6.96 -14.84 3.84
C GLY A 131 -6.06 -15.48 2.77
N LEU A 132 -6.25 -15.08 1.51
CA LEU A 132 -5.52 -15.59 0.34
C LEU A 132 -4.32 -14.73 -0.07
N LYS A 133 -3.89 -13.77 0.77
CA LYS A 133 -2.81 -12.83 0.45
C LYS A 133 -1.69 -12.87 1.49
N GLY A 134 -0.48 -12.64 1.01
CA GLY A 134 0.70 -12.46 1.85
C GLY A 134 0.79 -11.01 2.34
N VAL A 135 1.04 -10.84 3.64
CA VAL A 135 1.16 -9.51 4.27
C VAL A 135 2.52 -9.35 4.90
N VAL A 136 3.10 -8.17 4.74
CA VAL A 136 4.39 -7.80 5.32
C VAL A 136 4.17 -7.30 6.73
N VAL A 137 4.81 -7.96 7.69
CA VAL A 137 4.85 -7.49 9.08
C VAL A 137 6.28 -7.48 9.60
N SER A 138 6.56 -6.65 10.58
CA SER A 138 7.83 -6.69 11.32
C SER A 138 8.05 -8.07 11.97
N ARG A 139 9.28 -8.57 11.92
CA ARG A 139 9.66 -9.80 12.65
C ARG A 139 9.48 -9.66 14.16
N LYS A 140 9.51 -8.43 14.68
CA LYS A 140 9.32 -8.14 16.11
C LYS A 140 7.88 -8.35 16.58
N THR A 141 6.90 -8.36 15.67
CA THR A 141 5.49 -8.57 16.01
C THR A 141 5.26 -10.03 16.43
N GLN A 142 5.26 -10.29 17.74
CA GLN A 142 5.16 -11.64 18.29
C GLN A 142 3.78 -12.29 18.12
N SER A 143 2.72 -11.48 18.02
CA SER A 143 1.34 -11.94 17.93
C SER A 143 0.97 -12.63 16.62
N VAL A 144 1.80 -12.52 15.58
CA VAL A 144 1.48 -13.03 14.23
C VAL A 144 2.50 -14.07 13.79
N GLN A 145 2.04 -15.26 13.41
CA GLN A 145 2.91 -16.31 12.89
C GLN A 145 3.31 -16.05 11.43
N ALA A 146 4.52 -16.46 11.07
CA ALA A 146 4.94 -16.44 9.68
C ALA A 146 4.14 -17.48 8.88
N SER A 147 3.80 -17.16 7.64
CA SER A 147 3.17 -18.08 6.72
C SER A 147 4.23 -18.94 6.02
N ASP A 148 3.98 -20.24 5.92
CA ASP A 148 4.81 -21.14 5.10
C ASP A 148 4.52 -21.01 3.60
N LYS A 149 3.42 -20.36 3.23
CA LYS A 149 2.97 -20.19 1.83
C LYS A 149 3.65 -19.02 1.13
N TYR A 150 3.96 -17.94 1.87
CA TYR A 150 4.46 -16.70 1.30
C TYR A 150 5.88 -16.42 1.75
N ARG A 151 6.71 -15.97 0.82
CA ARG A 151 8.08 -15.52 1.08
C ARG A 151 8.21 -14.03 0.80
N CYS A 152 9.07 -13.40 1.60
CA CYS A 152 9.45 -12.01 1.36
C CYS A 152 10.31 -11.91 0.11
N THR A 153 9.98 -10.96 -0.75
CA THR A 153 10.75 -10.64 -1.95
C THR A 153 10.89 -9.13 -2.09
N VAL A 154 12.00 -8.70 -2.68
CA VAL A 154 12.27 -7.29 -2.97
C VAL A 154 12.71 -7.18 -4.41
N LYS A 155 12.00 -6.36 -5.18
CA LYS A 155 12.37 -6.05 -6.57
C LYS A 155 12.16 -4.57 -6.81
N ASN A 156 13.20 -3.87 -7.26
CA ASN A 156 13.15 -2.45 -7.59
C ASN A 156 12.56 -1.60 -6.45
N TYR A 157 13.05 -1.83 -5.23
CA TYR A 157 12.58 -1.16 -4.00
C TYR A 157 11.10 -1.41 -3.64
N VAL A 158 10.45 -2.39 -4.27
CA VAL A 158 9.13 -2.88 -3.90
C VAL A 158 9.32 -4.16 -3.11
N LEU A 159 8.90 -4.15 -1.85
CA LEU A 159 8.89 -5.31 -0.98
C LEU A 159 7.48 -5.89 -0.90
N SER A 160 7.36 -7.20 -1.15
CA SER A 160 6.09 -7.92 -1.24
C SER A 160 6.21 -9.35 -0.73
N CYS A 161 5.08 -9.93 -0.35
CA CYS A 161 4.95 -11.34 0.01
C CYS A 161 4.34 -12.11 -1.16
N ILE A 162 5.09 -13.06 -1.73
CA ILE A 162 4.68 -13.87 -2.89
C ILE A 162 4.83 -15.36 -2.62
#